data_AF-A0A7S4RIF6-F1
#
_entry.id   AF-A0A7S4RIF6-F1
#
_cell.length_a   1.000
_cell.length_b   1.000
_cell.length_c   1.000
_cell.angle_alpha   90.00
_cell.angle_beta   90.00
_cell.angle_gamma   90.00
#
_symmetry.space_group_name_H-M   'P 1'
#
loop_
_entity.id
_entity.type
_entity.pdbx_description
1 polymer ?
#
loop_
_entity_poly.entity_id
_entity_poly.type
_entity_poly.pdbx_seq_one_letter_code
_entity_poly.pdbx_strand_id
1 'polypeptide(L)'
;QVEGSQTIGRSRLMEKFYHHKSWDLVQDPELLPLLTKRRWQLGNFWLLDSTRSCAIFAKFVYEEEIDLTVASASNLQLIQYLVHSETNHVTVNTYMNAPRGVFLSKRISMGKRRKSAKKASLF
;
A
#
# COMPACT_ATOMS: atom_id res chain seq x y z
N GLN A 1 4.81 -19.54 -37.33
CA GLN A 1 3.35 -19.72 -37.21
C GLN A 1 3.13 -20.97 -36.36
N VAL A 2 2.36 -21.04 -35.27
CA VAL A 2 1.53 -20.12 -34.44
C VAL A 2 1.51 -20.75 -33.02
N GLU A 3 1.67 -20.08 -31.86
CA GLU A 3 1.90 -18.68 -31.48
C GLU A 3 2.74 -18.62 -30.18
N GLY A 4 3.11 -17.43 -29.67
CA GLY A 4 3.71 -17.24 -28.34
C GLY A 4 2.70 -16.68 -27.34
N SER A 5 2.27 -17.49 -26.36
CA SER A 5 1.32 -17.07 -25.32
C SER A 5 1.93 -16.07 -24.35
N GLN A 6 1.87 -14.78 -24.67
CA GLN A 6 2.19 -13.71 -23.72
C GLN A 6 1.09 -13.62 -22.65
N THR A 7 1.39 -14.14 -21.45
CA THR A 7 0.64 -13.85 -20.24
C THR A 7 0.79 -12.36 -19.89
N ILE A 8 -0.18 -11.54 -20.29
CA ILE A 8 -0.22 -10.11 -19.97
C ILE A 8 -0.31 -9.95 -18.45
N GLY A 9 0.80 -9.60 -17.82
CA GLY A 9 0.90 -9.44 -16.37
C GLY A 9 -0.01 -8.33 -15.85
N ARG A 10 -0.67 -8.58 -14.71
CA ARG A 10 -1.39 -7.54 -13.95
C ARG A 10 -0.38 -6.56 -13.36
N SER A 11 -0.12 -5.44 -14.04
CA SER A 11 0.62 -4.34 -13.45
C SER A 11 -0.24 -3.65 -12.38
N ARG A 12 0.16 -3.80 -11.11
CA ARG A 12 -0.39 -3.03 -9.99
C ARG A 12 0.44 -1.76 -9.84
N LEU A 13 -0.18 -0.58 -9.98
CA LEU A 13 0.46 0.67 -9.60
C LEU A 13 0.55 0.72 -8.06
N MET A 14 1.64 1.26 -7.52
CA MET A 14 1.74 1.55 -6.09
C MET A 14 1.63 3.05 -5.87
N GLU A 15 0.75 3.44 -4.96
CA GLU A 15 0.67 4.80 -4.44
C GLU A 15 1.53 4.91 -3.17
N LYS A 16 2.24 6.03 -3.05
CA LYS A 16 3.06 6.36 -1.88
C LYS A 16 2.38 7.46 -1.10
N PHE A 17 1.96 7.17 0.12
CA PHE A 17 1.47 8.16 1.05
C PHE A 17 2.59 8.59 1.98
N TYR A 18 2.66 9.90 2.21
CA TYR A 18 3.58 10.52 3.15
C TYR A 18 2.79 11.42 4.10
N HIS A 19 3.02 11.25 5.39
CA HIS A 19 2.44 12.11 6.42
C HIS A 19 3.52 12.53 7.41
N HIS A 20 3.53 13.81 7.76
CA HIS A 20 4.43 14.40 8.72
C HIS A 20 3.62 14.97 9.88
N LYS A 21 4.07 14.73 11.12
CA LYS A 21 3.63 15.44 12.31
C LYS A 21 4.84 15.86 13.14
N SER A 22 4.75 17.02 13.75
CA SER A 22 5.70 17.55 14.72
C SER A 22 5.00 17.93 16.02
N TRP A 23 5.71 17.86 17.13
CA TRP A 23 5.28 18.30 18.45
C TRP A 23 6.44 18.98 19.16
N ASP A 24 6.23 20.19 19.65
CA ASP A 24 7.18 20.89 20.51
C ASP A 24 7.20 20.21 21.88
N LEU A 25 8.34 19.61 22.21
CA LEU A 25 8.55 18.73 23.35
C LEU A 25 10.00 18.91 23.81
N VAL A 26 10.20 19.21 25.10
CA VAL A 26 11.53 19.18 25.70
C VAL A 26 12.14 17.80 25.46
N GLN A 27 13.41 17.74 25.02
CA GLN A 27 14.10 16.48 24.75
C GLN A 27 14.09 15.55 25.96
N ASP A 28 13.27 14.51 25.88
CA ASP A 28 13.26 13.40 26.83
C ASP A 28 14.18 12.28 26.30
N PRO A 29 15.35 12.05 26.93
CA PRO A 29 16.25 10.98 26.51
C PRO A 29 15.64 9.57 26.67
N GLU A 30 14.60 9.39 27.48
CA GLU A 30 13.88 8.13 27.63
C GLU A 30 12.78 7.94 26.57
N LEU A 31 12.43 8.93 25.74
CA LEU A 31 11.33 8.84 24.78
C LEU A 31 11.48 7.64 23.81
N LEU A 32 12.59 7.55 23.09
CA LEU A 32 12.84 6.47 22.13
C LEU A 32 13.01 5.10 22.83
N PRO A 33 13.73 4.98 23.97
CA PRO A 33 13.70 3.79 24.81
C PRO A 33 12.29 3.37 25.25
N LEU A 34 11.43 4.30 25.68
CA LEU A 34 10.06 4.03 26.13
C LEU A 34 9.16 3.56 24.99
N LEU A 35 9.20 4.23 23.83
CA LEU A 35 8.48 3.80 22.62
C LEU A 35 8.93 2.38 22.21
N THR A 36 10.23 2.12 22.22
CA THR A 36 10.79 0.80 21.90
C THR A 36 10.36 -0.29 22.88
N LYS A 37 10.37 0.00 24.19
CA LYS A 37 9.90 -0.91 25.25
C LYS A 37 8.40 -1.17 25.14
N ARG A 38 7.59 -0.15 24.81
CA ARG A 38 6.11 -0.20 24.77
C ARG A 38 5.49 -0.46 23.39
N ARG A 39 6.28 -0.71 22.34
CA ARG A 39 5.81 -0.92 20.96
C ARG A 39 4.66 -1.92 20.78
N TRP A 40 4.57 -2.94 21.63
CA TRP A 40 3.47 -3.90 21.66
C TRP A 40 2.12 -3.24 22.02
N GLN A 41 2.13 -2.30 22.98
CA GLN A 41 0.95 -1.55 23.43
C GLN A 41 0.47 -0.52 22.39
N LEU A 42 1.35 -0.09 21.47
CA LEU A 42 1.05 0.94 20.49
C LEU A 42 0.44 0.40 19.18
N GLY A 43 0.30 -0.93 19.04
CA GLY A 43 -0.23 -1.57 17.82
C GLY A 43 0.64 -2.69 17.24
N ASN A 44 1.58 -3.23 18.02
CA ASN A 44 2.51 -4.29 17.61
C ASN A 44 3.39 -3.93 16.41
N PHE A 45 4.17 -2.85 16.55
CA PHE A 45 5.18 -2.49 15.58
C PHE A 45 6.48 -3.29 15.79
N TRP A 46 7.13 -3.67 14.69
CA TRP A 46 8.54 -4.06 14.70
C TRP A 46 9.42 -2.82 14.77
N LEU A 47 10.50 -2.89 15.55
CA LEU A 47 11.60 -1.95 15.45
C LEU A 47 12.53 -2.44 14.32
N LEU A 48 12.77 -1.59 13.32
CA LEU A 48 13.71 -1.86 12.23
C LEU A 48 15.11 -1.33 12.54
N ASP A 49 15.19 -0.13 13.13
CA ASP A 49 16.44 0.53 13.51
C ASP A 49 16.20 1.48 14.70
N SER A 50 17.24 1.72 15.50
CA SER A 50 17.20 2.69 16.60
C SER A 50 18.59 3.25 16.88
N THR A 51 18.65 4.57 16.99
CA THR A 51 19.80 5.37 17.41
C THR A 51 19.42 6.24 18.62
N ARG A 52 20.29 7.16 19.05
CA ARG A 52 20.01 8.07 20.18
C ARG A 52 18.95 9.13 19.88
N SER A 53 18.78 9.52 18.61
CA SER A 53 17.89 10.61 18.18
C SER A 53 16.85 10.17 17.16
N CYS A 54 16.87 8.91 16.71
CA CYS A 54 15.96 8.40 15.70
C CYS A 54 15.58 6.93 15.97
N ALA A 55 14.33 6.56 15.73
CA ALA A 55 13.88 5.17 15.69
C ALA A 55 12.95 4.93 14.49
N ILE A 56 13.14 3.79 13.82
CA ILE A 56 12.33 3.35 12.68
C ILE A 56 11.46 2.18 13.13
N PHE A 57 10.15 2.37 13.09
CA PHE A 57 9.17 1.33 13.35
C PHE A 57 8.45 0.92 12.05
N ALA A 58 7.97 -0.31 11.97
CA ALA A 58 7.15 -0.76 10.86
C ALA A 58 6.05 -1.72 11.30
N LYS A 59 4.92 -1.71 10.58
CA LYS A 59 3.84 -2.70 10.67
C LYS A 59 3.38 -3.06 9.25
N PHE A 60 3.08 -4.34 9.04
CA PHE A 60 2.28 -4.77 7.91
C PHE A 60 0.79 -4.71 8.29
N VAL A 61 -0.01 -4.04 7.47
CA VAL A 61 -1.46 -3.88 7.63
C VAL A 61 -2.13 -4.56 6.46
N TYR A 62 -3.15 -5.38 6.71
CA TYR A 62 -3.99 -5.92 5.65
C TYR A 62 -4.98 -4.85 5.20
N GLU A 63 -5.23 -4.73 3.90
CA GLU A 63 -6.31 -3.89 3.33
C GLU A 63 -7.68 -4.14 4.01
N GLU A 64 -7.84 -5.32 4.61
CA GLU A 64 -9.06 -5.83 5.25
C GLU A 64 -9.12 -5.65 6.78
N GLU A 65 -8.11 -5.03 7.43
CA GLU A 65 -8.36 -4.38 8.73
C GLU A 65 -9.34 -3.18 8.57
N ILE A 66 -9.71 -2.83 7.33
CA ILE A 66 -10.74 -1.85 6.97
C ILE A 66 -12.08 -2.52 6.58
N ASP A 67 -12.09 -3.79 6.15
CA ASP A 67 -13.32 -4.54 5.80
C ASP A 67 -13.08 -6.08 5.87
N LEU A 68 -13.64 -6.74 6.90
CA LEU A 68 -13.10 -7.97 7.54
C LEU A 68 -13.32 -9.32 6.81
N THR A 69 -13.45 -9.39 5.48
CA THR A 69 -14.18 -10.52 4.84
C THR A 69 -13.47 -11.45 3.84
N VAL A 70 -12.26 -11.20 3.34
CA VAL A 70 -11.65 -11.96 2.20
C VAL A 70 -10.12 -12.16 2.27
N ALA A 71 -9.54 -12.32 3.47
CA ALA A 71 -8.12 -12.04 3.78
C ALA A 71 -7.08 -12.64 2.80
N SER A 72 -6.75 -11.89 1.74
CA SER A 72 -5.78 -12.31 0.74
C SER A 72 -4.39 -11.74 1.04
N ALA A 73 -3.40 -12.63 1.18
CA ALA A 73 -1.99 -12.26 1.41
C ALA A 73 -1.40 -11.32 0.32
N SER A 74 -2.07 -11.18 -0.82
CA SER A 74 -1.73 -10.20 -1.86
C SER A 74 -1.96 -8.74 -1.47
N ASN A 75 -2.62 -8.45 -0.35
CA ASN A 75 -3.14 -7.12 -0.01
C ASN A 75 -2.48 -6.50 1.25
N LEU A 76 -1.25 -6.94 1.54
CA LEU A 76 -0.43 -6.40 2.63
C LEU A 76 0.19 -5.05 2.24
N GLN A 77 -0.08 -4.04 3.06
CA GLN A 77 0.52 -2.71 2.97
C GLN A 77 1.61 -2.57 4.05
N LEU A 78 2.76 -2.02 3.67
CA LEU A 78 3.83 -1.70 4.63
C LEU A 78 3.69 -0.24 5.05
N ILE A 79 3.54 -0.03 6.36
CA ILE A 79 3.60 1.29 6.98
C ILE A 79 4.89 1.38 7.79
N GLN A 80 5.67 2.43 7.56
CA GLN A 80 6.90 2.77 8.29
C GLN A 80 6.69 4.09 9.04
N TYR A 81 7.20 4.16 10.27
CA TYR A 81 7.19 5.35 11.11
C TYR A 81 8.63 5.68 11.48
N LEU A 82 9.13 6.80 10.97
CA LEU A 82 10.43 7.37 11.29
C LEU A 82 10.20 8.43 12.37
N VAL A 83 10.60 8.13 13.61
CA VAL A 83 10.48 9.02 14.77
C VAL A 83 11.83 9.68 15.01
N HIS A 84 11.90 11.00 14.96
CA HIS A 84 13.09 11.79 15.32
C HIS A 84 12.83 12.56 16.60
N SER A 85 13.81 12.58 17.52
CA SER A 85 13.81 13.38 18.74
C SER A 85 15.00 14.34 18.70
N GLU A 86 14.67 15.63 18.67
CA GLU A 86 15.62 16.75 18.71
C GLU A 86 15.53 17.47 20.05
N THR A 87 16.32 18.53 20.26
CA THR A 87 16.45 19.21 21.58
C THR A 87 15.13 19.79 22.11
N ASN A 88 14.27 20.28 21.22
CA ASN A 88 13.06 21.03 21.57
C ASN A 88 11.78 20.50 20.89
N HIS A 89 11.88 19.46 20.06
CA HIS A 89 10.72 18.90 19.37
C HIS A 89 10.93 17.44 18.97
N VAL A 90 9.82 16.77 18.66
CA VAL A 90 9.77 15.40 18.13
C VAL A 90 9.03 15.44 16.80
N THR A 91 9.56 14.77 15.77
CA THR A 91 8.84 14.56 14.51
C THR A 91 8.54 13.08 14.28
N VAL A 92 7.42 12.81 13.63
CA VAL A 92 7.03 11.47 13.17
C VAL A 92 6.65 11.57 11.70
N ASN A 93 7.43 10.88 10.88
CA ASN A 93 7.21 10.73 9.45
C ASN A 93 6.62 9.34 9.18
N THR A 94 5.39 9.26 8.70
CA THR A 94 4.75 8.02 8.27
C THR A 94 4.84 7.87 6.76
N TYR A 95 5.38 6.74 6.30
CA TYR A 95 5.44 6.33 4.91
C TYR A 95 4.57 5.08 4.72
N MET A 96 3.70 5.07 3.73
CA MET A 96 2.87 3.91 3.39
C MET A 96 2.92 3.64 1.88
N ASN A 97 3.23 2.39 1.52
CA ASN A 97 3.14 1.92 0.14
C ASN A 97 1.88 1.06 -0.01
N ALA A 98 0.89 1.55 -0.74
CA ALA A 98 -0.38 0.88 -0.96
C ALA A 98 -0.58 0.53 -2.46
N PRO A 99 -1.15 -0.64 -2.80
CA PRO A 99 -1.51 -0.95 -4.18
C PRO A 99 -2.72 -0.11 -4.62
N ARG A 100 -2.63 0.64 -5.72
CA ARG A 100 -3.72 1.46 -6.25
C ARG A 100 -4.44 0.76 -7.41
N GLY A 101 -5.42 -0.06 -7.06
CA GLY A 101 -6.32 -0.73 -8.00
C GLY A 101 -5.67 -1.79 -8.90
N VAL A 102 -6.49 -2.37 -9.78
CA VAL A 102 -6.06 -3.34 -10.80
C VAL A 102 -6.53 -2.86 -12.17
N PHE A 103 -5.58 -2.53 -13.05
CA PHE A 103 -5.90 -2.29 -14.46
C PHE A 103 -6.30 -3.60 -15.14
N LEU A 104 -7.59 -3.87 -15.15
CA LEU A 104 -8.17 -4.90 -16.02
C LEU A 104 -8.11 -4.38 -17.45
N SER A 105 -7.13 -4.87 -18.21
CA SER A 105 -7.12 -4.73 -19.67
C SER A 105 -8.45 -5.26 -20.22
N LYS A 106 -9.34 -4.35 -20.63
CA LYS A 106 -10.53 -4.72 -21.38
C LYS A 106 -10.05 -5.34 -22.69
N ARG A 107 -10.09 -6.67 -22.79
CA ARG A 107 -10.12 -7.35 -24.10
C ARG A 107 -11.27 -6.72 -24.88
N ILE A 108 -10.93 -5.92 -25.89
CA ILE A 108 -11.88 -5.47 -26.90
C ILE A 108 -12.34 -6.74 -27.61
N SER A 109 -13.50 -7.26 -27.20
CA SER A 109 -14.15 -8.33 -27.94
C SER A 109 -14.56 -7.75 -29.29
N MET A 110 -13.80 -8.09 -30.33
CA MET A 110 -14.17 -7.79 -31.71
C MET A 110 -15.40 -8.63 -32.10
N GLY A 111 -16.56 -8.18 -31.63
CA GLY A 111 -17.86 -8.77 -31.91
C GLY A 111 -18.11 -8.71 -33.41
N LYS A 112 -18.14 -9.89 -34.04
CA LYS A 112 -18.26 -10.05 -35.50
C LYS A 112 -19.46 -9.26 -36.02
N ARG A 113 -19.19 -8.33 -36.95
CA ARG A 113 -20.17 -7.53 -37.68
C ARG A 113 -21.12 -8.47 -38.46
N ARG A 114 -22.30 -8.75 -37.90
CA ARG A 114 -23.34 -9.56 -38.56
C ARG A 114 -23.83 -8.83 -39.82
N LYS A 115 -23.33 -9.20 -40.99
CA LYS A 115 -23.97 -8.87 -42.27
C LYS A 115 -25.22 -9.74 -42.42
N SER A 116 -26.39 -9.21 -42.08
CA SER A 116 -27.65 -9.80 -42.55
C SER A 116 -27.89 -9.31 -43.98
N ALA A 117 -27.95 -10.24 -44.94
CA ALA A 117 -28.23 -9.91 -46.32
C ALA A 117 -29.72 -9.64 -46.51
N LYS A 118 -30.07 -8.57 -47.23
CA LYS A 118 -31.42 -8.45 -47.81
C LYS A 118 -31.60 -9.59 -48.81
N LYS A 119 -32.60 -10.45 -48.60
CA LYS A 119 -33.10 -11.35 -49.64
C LYS A 119 -34.49 -10.89 -50.02
N ALA A 120 -34.64 -10.49 -51.29
CA ALA A 120 -35.94 -10.15 -51.84
C ALA A 120 -36.77 -11.42 -52.05
N SER A 121 -38.09 -11.29 -51.90
CA SER A 121 -39.06 -12.16 -52.55
C SER A 121 -39.93 -11.29 -53.44
N LEU A 122 -39.85 -11.54 -54.76
CA LEU A 122 -40.93 -11.26 -55.68
C LEU A 122 -42.06 -12.28 -55.43
N PHE A 123 -43.23 -11.96 -56.00
CA PHE A 123 -44.53 -12.65 -55.91
C PHE A 123 -45.29 -12.37 -54.62
#